data_AF-A0A147BFS9-F1
#
_entry.id   AF-A0A147BFS9-F1
#
_cell.length_a   1.000
_cell.length_b   1.000
_cell.length_c   1.000
_cell.angle_alpha   90.00
_cell.angle_beta   90.00
_cell.angle_gamma   90.00
#
_symmetry.space_group_name_H-M   'P 1'
#
loop_
_entity.id
_entity.type
_entity.pdbx_description
1 polymer ?
#
loop_
_entity_poly.entity_id
_entity_poly.type
_entity_poly.pdbx_seq_one_letter_code
_entity_poly.pdbx_strand_id
1 'polypeptide(L)'
;YAKFYGGYDQLQTGHTGRALQDLTGGVAQTFQMANVDPPMAFSMVSSAVPRSTLMAACIIPDHHKGPARLNNGLYTQHAYSVTGIAKVRVKQGEVTLIRLRNPWGRGEWNGPWSDRSWEWDGLSERDRQLLGVRQPPSEGEFWMSFDDFTLNFTHLDLVHIGPDDWMQESALHSKKPWRAVLARRRWRAGYNAGGGPSYSETTGCNPQFHVQIPKTSASKCHMVVSVTQQYTTDAIREGGKKHTLHPVGFAIYEIPPNLTRLTTQFVGAHRPLDVTVHTTTRETVTFFTLPAGDYIVLPCTSTPNCETKFLLRIFTDEHSNVWEVNDDNLIYRSLSFTKNGIVNSAHNGPAVFSKLAHKLPCELDAYMLLKILRVISRKTLCLADTQLLLEKPTLELCRHLVMLKDPVINGKISIKDVPLILGMLHFWRNVFVKFDHPHKGRTSSFNLRPLLWRSSASRLATRSWNASSSATPKTAPSQRRPSSEL
;
A
#
# COMPACT_ATOMS: atom_id res chain seq x y z
N TYR A 1 14.05 -26.86 3.93
CA TYR A 1 12.64 -26.64 3.52
C TYR A 1 11.64 -27.47 4.32
N ALA A 2 11.67 -28.81 4.26
CA ALA A 2 10.76 -29.68 5.02
C ALA A 2 10.72 -29.36 6.53
N LYS A 3 11.89 -29.16 7.16
CA LYS A 3 11.99 -28.74 8.57
C LYS A 3 11.26 -27.42 8.86
N PHE A 4 11.35 -26.45 7.95
CA PHE A 4 10.73 -25.12 8.10
C PHE A 4 9.20 -25.18 8.03
N TYR A 5 8.67 -26.14 7.26
CA TYR A 5 7.23 -26.38 7.07
C TYR A 5 6.67 -27.53 7.95
N GLY A 6 7.45 -28.05 8.89
CA GLY A 6 6.98 -29.05 9.85
C GLY A 6 6.96 -30.51 9.37
N GLY A 7 7.58 -30.82 8.22
CA GLY A 7 7.74 -32.20 7.73
C GLY A 7 7.68 -32.32 6.21
N TYR A 8 8.01 -33.50 5.68
CA TYR A 8 7.89 -33.81 4.25
C TYR A 8 6.42 -33.94 3.80
N ASP A 9 5.54 -34.38 4.69
CA ASP A 9 4.11 -34.55 4.41
C ASP A 9 3.44 -33.21 4.03
N GLN A 10 3.91 -32.11 4.63
CA GLN A 10 3.42 -30.74 4.36
C GLN A 10 3.89 -30.19 3.00
N LEU A 11 4.73 -30.91 2.25
CA LEU A 11 5.27 -30.49 0.96
C LEU A 11 4.56 -31.12 -0.25
N GLN A 12 3.65 -32.08 -0.05
CA GLN A 12 3.04 -32.84 -1.15
C GLN A 12 2.13 -32.01 -2.07
N THR A 13 1.68 -30.82 -1.64
CA THR A 13 0.77 -29.93 -2.38
C THR A 13 1.39 -28.59 -2.77
N GLY A 14 2.73 -28.52 -2.80
CA GLY A 14 3.48 -27.30 -3.12
C GLY A 14 3.31 -26.84 -4.57
N HIS A 15 3.10 -25.55 -4.77
CA HIS A 15 3.12 -24.91 -6.09
C HIS A 15 4.53 -24.40 -6.40
N THR A 16 4.98 -24.53 -7.65
CA THR A 16 6.33 -24.13 -8.10
C THR A 16 6.62 -22.66 -7.79
N GLY A 17 5.71 -21.74 -8.12
CA GLY A 17 5.84 -20.32 -7.77
C GLY A 17 6.12 -20.06 -6.28
N ARG A 18 5.44 -20.78 -5.37
CA ARG A 18 5.67 -20.64 -3.91
C ARG A 18 7.06 -21.11 -3.50
N ALA A 19 7.53 -22.23 -4.04
CA ALA A 19 8.85 -22.75 -3.74
C ALA A 19 9.95 -21.81 -4.26
N LEU A 20 9.81 -21.32 -5.50
CA LEU A 20 10.75 -20.35 -6.06
C LEU A 20 10.75 -19.05 -5.25
N GLN A 21 9.60 -18.61 -4.77
CA GLN A 21 9.52 -17.44 -3.92
C GLN A 21 10.34 -17.60 -2.63
N ASP A 22 10.21 -18.73 -1.96
CA ASP A 22 10.90 -19.00 -0.70
C ASP A 22 12.41 -19.20 -0.88
N LEU A 23 12.83 -19.74 -2.03
CA LEU A 23 14.24 -19.95 -2.35
C LEU A 23 14.94 -18.67 -2.79
N THR A 24 14.22 -17.74 -3.43
CA THR A 24 14.82 -16.54 -4.04
C THR A 24 14.48 -15.24 -3.31
N GLY A 25 13.47 -15.22 -2.46
CA GLY A 25 12.95 -13.97 -1.87
C GLY A 25 12.17 -13.10 -2.86
N GLY A 26 12.03 -13.53 -4.12
CA GLY A 26 11.36 -12.79 -5.19
C GLY A 26 9.85 -12.58 -4.98
N VAL A 27 9.24 -11.91 -5.94
CA VAL A 27 7.78 -11.78 -6.06
C VAL A 27 7.29 -12.79 -7.08
N ALA A 28 6.50 -13.78 -6.64
CA ALA A 28 6.01 -14.83 -7.51
C ALA A 28 4.57 -14.54 -7.96
N GLN A 29 4.32 -14.66 -9.26
CA GLN A 29 3.02 -14.51 -9.88
C GLN A 29 2.73 -15.72 -10.75
N THR A 30 1.62 -16.39 -10.49
CA THR A 30 1.17 -17.55 -11.24
C THR A 30 0.00 -17.17 -12.14
N PHE A 31 0.10 -17.48 -13.41
CA PHE A 31 -0.96 -17.30 -14.40
C PHE A 31 -1.49 -18.65 -14.84
N GLN A 32 -2.80 -18.82 -14.74
CA GLN A 32 -3.48 -19.91 -15.43
C GLN A 32 -3.70 -19.47 -16.88
N MET A 33 -3.02 -20.12 -17.82
CA MET A 33 -3.00 -19.71 -19.23
C MET A 33 -4.39 -19.70 -19.86
N ALA A 34 -5.30 -20.57 -19.40
CA ALA A 34 -6.69 -20.60 -19.85
C ALA A 34 -7.48 -19.30 -19.53
N ASN A 35 -7.06 -18.53 -18.53
CA ASN A 35 -7.75 -17.31 -18.07
C ASN A 35 -7.08 -16.02 -18.55
N VAL A 36 -6.02 -16.11 -19.38
CA VAL A 36 -5.24 -14.96 -19.81
C VAL A 36 -5.29 -14.85 -21.32
N ASP A 37 -5.64 -13.67 -21.82
CA ASP A 37 -5.63 -13.41 -23.26
C ASP A 37 -4.21 -13.58 -23.85
N PRO A 38 -4.03 -14.32 -24.96
CA PRO A 38 -2.71 -14.56 -25.55
C PRO A 38 -1.87 -13.31 -25.82
N PRO A 39 -2.42 -12.18 -26.31
CA PRO A 39 -1.65 -10.95 -26.48
C PRO A 39 -1.14 -10.36 -25.17
N MET A 40 -1.92 -10.49 -24.08
CA MET A 40 -1.51 -10.07 -22.75
C MET A 40 -0.41 -10.97 -22.20
N ALA A 41 -0.57 -12.30 -22.32
CA ALA A 41 0.46 -13.27 -21.96
C ALA A 41 1.78 -12.99 -22.70
N PHE A 42 1.71 -12.73 -24.00
CA PHE A 42 2.87 -12.36 -24.80
C PHE A 42 3.55 -11.09 -24.28
N SER A 43 2.78 -10.02 -24.03
CA SER A 43 3.31 -8.76 -23.48
C SER A 43 4.00 -8.98 -22.13
N MET A 44 3.41 -9.80 -21.25
CA MET A 44 3.99 -10.15 -19.96
C MET A 44 5.31 -10.90 -20.11
N VAL A 45 5.36 -11.98 -20.91
CA VAL A 45 6.60 -12.74 -21.16
C VAL A 45 7.66 -11.87 -21.84
N SER A 46 7.27 -11.08 -22.85
CA SER A 46 8.16 -10.15 -23.56
C SER A 46 8.76 -9.11 -22.62
N SER A 47 7.99 -8.65 -21.62
CA SER A 47 8.51 -7.76 -20.57
C SER A 47 9.39 -8.53 -19.55
N ALA A 48 9.09 -9.79 -19.23
CA ALA A 48 9.80 -10.54 -18.21
C ALA A 48 11.17 -11.07 -18.69
N VAL A 49 11.26 -11.59 -19.91
CA VAL A 49 12.46 -12.21 -20.51
C VAL A 49 13.73 -11.35 -20.43
N PRO A 50 13.72 -10.04 -20.76
CA PRO A 50 14.94 -9.22 -20.69
C PRO A 50 15.27 -8.76 -19.27
N ARG A 51 14.39 -9.00 -18.28
CA ARG A 51 14.52 -8.52 -16.90
C ARG A 51 14.98 -9.64 -15.98
N SER A 52 15.34 -9.28 -14.75
CA SER A 52 15.68 -10.21 -13.67
C SER A 52 14.42 -10.94 -13.15
N THR A 53 13.77 -11.69 -14.04
CA THR A 53 12.57 -12.50 -13.76
C THR A 53 12.84 -13.93 -14.18
N LEU A 54 12.70 -14.87 -13.24
CA LEU A 54 12.70 -16.29 -13.55
C LEU A 54 11.32 -16.68 -14.06
N MET A 55 11.26 -17.52 -15.08
CA MET A 55 9.99 -17.97 -15.65
C MET A 55 9.97 -19.48 -15.72
N ALA A 56 8.91 -20.08 -15.17
CA ALA A 56 8.66 -21.50 -15.24
C ALA A 56 7.27 -21.76 -15.80
N ALA A 57 7.14 -22.69 -16.73
CA ALA A 57 5.87 -23.12 -17.27
C ALA A 57 5.64 -24.59 -16.93
N CYS A 58 4.40 -24.98 -16.67
CA CYS A 58 4.07 -26.38 -16.42
C CYS A 58 2.72 -26.77 -17.01
N ILE A 59 2.55 -28.07 -17.20
CA ILE A 59 1.34 -28.69 -17.73
C ILE A 59 0.68 -29.47 -16.59
N ILE A 60 -0.31 -28.87 -15.96
CA ILE A 60 -1.13 -29.50 -14.93
C ILE A 60 -2.41 -30.03 -15.58
N PRO A 61 -2.61 -31.36 -15.64
CA PRO A 61 -3.82 -31.97 -16.22
C PRO A 61 -5.03 -31.85 -15.27
N ASP A 62 -6.23 -31.75 -15.83
CA ASP A 62 -7.50 -31.64 -15.07
C ASP A 62 -7.84 -32.90 -14.24
N HIS A 63 -7.32 -34.05 -14.66
CA HIS A 63 -7.49 -35.32 -13.96
C HIS A 63 -6.22 -35.68 -13.21
N HIS A 64 -6.35 -36.28 -12.02
CA HIS A 64 -5.27 -36.81 -11.15
C HIS A 64 -4.48 -37.98 -11.78
N LYS A 65 -4.14 -37.89 -13.05
CA LYS A 65 -3.16 -38.74 -13.70
C LYS A 65 -1.78 -38.31 -13.21
N GLY A 66 -0.92 -39.28 -12.92
CA GLY A 66 0.46 -39.01 -12.55
C GLY A 66 1.25 -38.35 -13.69
N PRO A 67 2.52 -37.99 -13.43
CA PRO A 67 3.40 -37.42 -14.45
C PRO A 67 3.48 -38.35 -15.67
N ALA A 68 3.21 -37.83 -16.85
CA ALA A 68 3.16 -38.60 -18.09
C ALA A 68 3.77 -37.82 -19.25
N ARG A 69 4.34 -38.56 -20.21
CA ARG A 69 4.80 -37.98 -21.48
C ARG A 69 3.63 -37.95 -22.46
N LEU A 70 3.40 -36.80 -23.08
CA LEU A 70 2.40 -36.57 -24.11
C LEU A 70 2.93 -36.97 -25.50
N ASN A 71 2.02 -37.15 -26.46
CA ASN A 71 2.36 -37.50 -27.85
C ASN A 71 3.20 -36.41 -28.55
N ASN A 72 3.02 -35.15 -28.12
CA ASN A 72 3.80 -34.00 -28.60
C ASN A 72 5.20 -33.89 -27.96
N GLY A 73 5.59 -34.87 -27.15
CA GLY A 73 6.90 -34.96 -26.50
C GLY A 73 7.02 -34.32 -25.12
N LEU A 74 6.08 -33.44 -24.74
CA LEU A 74 6.08 -32.72 -23.46
C LEU A 74 5.68 -33.62 -22.27
N TYR A 75 6.07 -33.25 -21.06
CA TYR A 75 5.75 -33.94 -19.82
C TYR A 75 4.74 -33.15 -18.99
N THR A 76 3.75 -33.84 -18.44
CA THR A 76 2.82 -33.28 -17.45
C THR A 76 3.45 -33.26 -16.06
N GLN A 77 2.96 -32.34 -15.21
CA GLN A 77 3.42 -32.15 -13.82
C GLN A 77 4.94 -31.93 -13.71
N HIS A 78 5.52 -31.29 -14.74
CA HIS A 78 6.94 -30.99 -14.84
C HIS A 78 7.15 -29.51 -15.14
N ALA A 79 8.21 -28.93 -14.57
CA ALA A 79 8.54 -27.52 -14.74
C ALA A 79 9.55 -27.34 -15.87
N TYR A 80 9.17 -26.53 -16.85
CA TYR A 80 10.01 -26.08 -17.96
C TYR A 80 10.46 -24.64 -17.70
N SER A 81 11.72 -24.32 -17.93
CA SER A 81 12.20 -22.93 -17.82
C SER A 81 11.94 -22.21 -19.13
N VAL A 82 11.33 -21.01 -19.08
CA VAL A 82 11.21 -20.15 -20.27
C VAL A 82 12.48 -19.31 -20.36
N THR A 83 13.26 -19.48 -21.42
CA THR A 83 14.61 -18.89 -21.55
C THR A 83 14.72 -17.84 -22.66
N GLY A 84 13.72 -17.71 -23.52
CA GLY A 84 13.77 -16.75 -24.62
C GLY A 84 12.43 -16.54 -25.31
N ILE A 85 12.34 -15.41 -26.01
CA ILE A 85 11.21 -15.07 -26.89
C ILE A 85 11.77 -14.35 -28.12
N ALA A 86 11.20 -14.62 -29.29
CA ALA A 86 11.65 -14.02 -30.53
C ALA A 86 10.47 -13.81 -31.48
N LYS A 87 10.52 -12.76 -32.29
CA LYS A 87 9.62 -12.56 -33.42
C LYS A 87 10.41 -12.78 -34.70
N VAL A 88 9.90 -13.64 -35.55
CA VAL A 88 10.55 -14.04 -36.80
C VAL A 88 9.62 -13.77 -37.96
N ARG A 89 10.18 -13.37 -39.10
CA ARG A 89 9.40 -13.12 -40.32
C ARG A 89 9.58 -14.28 -41.29
N VAL A 90 8.49 -15.01 -41.51
CA VAL A 90 8.40 -16.09 -42.51
C VAL A 90 7.61 -15.60 -43.73
N LYS A 91 7.62 -16.39 -44.80
CA LYS A 91 6.86 -16.07 -46.03
C LYS A 91 5.36 -15.88 -45.77
N GLN A 92 4.82 -16.57 -44.77
CA GLN A 92 3.40 -16.57 -44.40
C GLN A 92 3.02 -15.44 -43.44
N GLY A 93 3.98 -14.66 -42.93
CA GLY A 93 3.73 -13.58 -41.97
C GLY A 93 4.79 -13.48 -40.88
N GLU A 94 4.45 -12.78 -39.80
CA GLU A 94 5.28 -12.71 -38.60
C GLU A 94 4.81 -13.81 -37.62
N VAL A 95 5.75 -14.59 -37.10
CA VAL A 95 5.50 -15.65 -36.12
C VAL A 95 6.26 -15.32 -34.85
N THR A 96 5.60 -15.52 -33.71
CA THR A 96 6.23 -15.37 -32.40
C THR A 96 6.64 -16.74 -31.89
N LEU A 97 7.91 -16.87 -31.53
CA LEU A 97 8.50 -18.08 -30.97
C LEU A 97 8.86 -17.87 -29.51
N ILE A 98 8.73 -18.93 -28.72
CA ILE A 98 9.15 -19.01 -27.33
C ILE A 98 10.12 -20.16 -27.16
N ARG A 99 11.20 -19.93 -26.41
CA ARG A 99 12.22 -20.94 -26.10
C ARG A 99 12.01 -21.46 -24.69
N LEU A 100 11.90 -22.78 -24.58
CA LEU A 100 11.81 -23.47 -23.31
C LEU A 100 13.00 -24.39 -23.12
N ARG A 101 13.32 -24.68 -21.85
CA ARG A 101 14.32 -25.65 -21.45
C ARG A 101 13.70 -26.69 -20.54
N ASN A 102 13.90 -27.96 -20.86
CA ASN A 102 13.59 -29.08 -19.99
C ASN A 102 14.82 -29.41 -19.12
N PRO A 103 14.74 -29.24 -17.78
CA PRO A 103 15.86 -29.55 -16.89
C PRO A 103 16.32 -31.02 -16.89
N TRP A 104 15.48 -31.96 -17.35
CA TRP A 104 15.85 -33.38 -17.45
C TRP A 104 16.67 -33.71 -18.70
N GLY A 105 16.85 -32.75 -19.63
CA GLY A 105 17.61 -32.96 -20.86
C GLY A 105 17.01 -33.99 -21.83
N ARG A 106 15.75 -34.40 -21.63
CA ARG A 106 15.05 -35.40 -22.46
C ARG A 106 13.55 -35.13 -22.57
N GLY A 107 12.96 -35.44 -23.72
CA GLY A 107 11.54 -35.20 -24.00
C GLY A 107 11.27 -33.74 -24.37
N GLU A 108 11.69 -33.42 -25.58
CA GLU A 108 11.52 -32.13 -26.24
C GLU A 108 10.24 -32.14 -27.09
N TRP A 109 9.79 -30.93 -27.43
CA TRP A 109 8.71 -30.70 -28.38
C TRP A 109 9.03 -31.31 -29.73
N ASN A 110 8.08 -32.03 -30.34
CA ASN A 110 8.23 -32.64 -31.67
C ASN A 110 7.27 -32.07 -32.73
N GLY A 111 6.60 -30.95 -32.42
CA GLY A 111 5.69 -30.25 -33.34
C GLY A 111 6.38 -29.13 -34.13
N PRO A 112 5.60 -28.17 -34.66
CA PRO A 112 6.12 -27.02 -35.40
C PRO A 112 7.19 -26.24 -34.63
N TRP A 113 8.27 -25.85 -35.31
CA TRP A 113 9.44 -25.18 -34.73
C TRP A 113 10.27 -26.01 -33.73
N SER A 114 10.00 -27.31 -33.58
CA SER A 114 10.97 -28.25 -33.01
C SER A 114 12.27 -28.29 -33.82
N ASP A 115 13.35 -28.79 -33.23
CA ASP A 115 14.70 -28.82 -33.81
C ASP A 115 14.78 -29.44 -35.21
N ARG A 116 13.87 -30.36 -35.54
CA ARG A 116 13.82 -31.05 -36.85
C ARG A 116 12.74 -30.55 -37.79
N SER A 117 12.03 -29.47 -37.45
CA SER A 117 10.94 -28.99 -38.31
C SER A 117 11.44 -28.30 -39.56
N TRP A 118 10.67 -28.44 -40.64
CA TRP A 118 10.92 -27.78 -41.92
C TRP A 118 10.57 -26.29 -41.88
N GLU A 119 9.83 -25.83 -40.87
CA GLU A 119 9.45 -24.42 -40.66
C GLU A 119 10.67 -23.51 -40.54
N TRP A 120 11.78 -24.05 -40.01
CA TRP A 120 13.07 -23.37 -39.98
C TRP A 120 13.57 -23.01 -41.38
N ASP A 121 13.21 -23.79 -42.41
CA ASP A 121 13.63 -23.56 -43.79
C ASP A 121 13.10 -22.26 -44.40
N GLY A 122 12.02 -21.73 -43.83
CA GLY A 122 11.45 -20.44 -44.20
C GLY A 122 12.22 -19.22 -43.67
N LEU A 123 13.14 -19.39 -42.72
CA LEU A 123 13.87 -18.28 -42.10
C LEU A 123 15.16 -17.92 -42.83
N SER A 124 15.52 -16.64 -42.76
CA SER A 124 16.82 -16.14 -43.20
C SER A 124 17.95 -16.81 -42.42
N GLU A 125 19.12 -16.98 -43.04
CA GLU A 125 20.29 -17.57 -42.37
C GLU A 125 20.69 -16.76 -41.12
N ARG A 126 20.52 -15.43 -41.17
CA ARG A 126 20.75 -14.53 -40.03
C ARG A 126 19.85 -14.87 -38.84
N ASP A 127 18.55 -15.05 -39.08
CA ASP A 127 17.59 -15.34 -38.01
C ASP A 127 17.83 -16.73 -37.42
N ARG A 128 18.16 -17.73 -38.25
CA ARG A 128 18.52 -19.07 -37.76
C ARG A 128 19.76 -19.06 -36.85
N GLN A 129 20.76 -18.27 -37.21
CA GLN A 129 21.97 -18.11 -36.40
C GLN A 129 21.66 -17.41 -35.07
N LEU A 130 20.85 -16.36 -35.08
CA LEU A 130 20.43 -15.65 -33.86
C LEU A 130 19.62 -16.53 -32.90
N LEU A 131 18.79 -17.43 -33.44
CA LEU A 131 17.96 -18.35 -32.65
C LEU A 131 18.69 -19.62 -32.22
N GLY A 132 19.93 -19.81 -32.65
CA GLY A 132 20.76 -20.94 -32.25
C GLY A 132 20.33 -22.29 -32.85
N VAL A 133 19.55 -22.29 -33.93
CA VAL A 133 18.93 -23.51 -34.54
C VAL A 133 19.96 -24.57 -34.96
N ARG A 134 21.21 -24.17 -35.22
CA ARG A 134 22.32 -25.05 -35.65
C ARG A 134 23.40 -25.26 -34.59
N GLN A 135 23.24 -24.73 -33.39
CA GLN A 135 24.15 -25.05 -32.28
C GLN A 135 23.79 -26.44 -31.73
N PRO A 136 24.74 -27.24 -31.23
CA PRO A 136 24.39 -28.47 -30.53
C PRO A 136 23.39 -28.10 -29.42
N PRO A 137 22.24 -28.79 -29.35
CA PRO A 137 21.18 -28.42 -28.42
C PRO A 137 21.79 -28.37 -27.01
N SER A 138 21.71 -27.18 -26.41
CA SER A 138 21.90 -27.05 -24.96
C SER A 138 20.89 -27.99 -24.33
N GLU A 139 21.35 -29.03 -23.64
CA GLU A 139 20.55 -30.17 -23.14
C GLU A 139 19.10 -29.78 -22.78
N GLY A 140 18.14 -30.18 -23.62
CA GLY A 140 16.71 -29.99 -23.41
C GLY A 140 16.12 -28.63 -23.80
N GLU A 141 16.85 -27.73 -24.47
CA GLU A 141 16.31 -26.50 -25.04
C GLU A 141 15.61 -26.73 -26.37
N PHE A 142 14.42 -26.16 -26.55
CA PHE A 142 13.67 -26.21 -27.80
C PHE A 142 12.86 -24.93 -28.01
N TRP A 143 12.54 -24.65 -29.27
CA TRP A 143 11.59 -23.59 -29.65
C TRP A 143 10.23 -24.18 -29.97
N MET A 144 9.20 -23.38 -29.78
CA MET A 144 7.84 -23.64 -30.27
C MET A 144 7.14 -22.32 -30.59
N SER A 145 6.04 -22.37 -31.32
CA SER A 145 5.21 -21.17 -31.53
C SER A 145 4.58 -20.74 -30.20
N PHE A 146 4.38 -19.42 -30.02
CA PHE A 146 3.70 -18.90 -28.83
C PHE A 146 2.24 -19.38 -28.76
N ASP A 147 1.60 -19.62 -29.92
CA ASP A 147 0.25 -20.16 -29.99
C ASP A 147 0.20 -21.61 -29.50
N ASP A 148 1.14 -22.45 -29.91
CA ASP A 148 1.28 -23.81 -29.38
C ASP A 148 1.58 -23.76 -27.87
N PHE A 149 2.36 -22.79 -27.40
CA PHE A 149 2.64 -22.65 -25.97
C PHE A 149 1.36 -22.38 -25.18
N THR A 150 0.52 -21.44 -25.62
CA THR A 150 -0.75 -21.14 -24.94
C THR A 150 -1.76 -22.28 -25.00
N LEU A 151 -1.70 -23.12 -26.05
CA LEU A 151 -2.55 -24.31 -26.20
C LEU A 151 -2.10 -25.49 -25.32
N ASN A 152 -0.79 -25.67 -25.10
CA ASN A 152 -0.25 -26.85 -24.43
C ASN A 152 0.07 -26.62 -22.95
N PHE A 153 0.52 -25.43 -22.55
CA PHE A 153 0.89 -25.12 -21.16
C PHE A 153 -0.29 -24.55 -20.39
N THR A 154 -0.52 -25.05 -19.18
CA THR A 154 -1.68 -24.63 -18.37
C THR A 154 -1.32 -23.55 -17.35
N HIS A 155 -0.07 -23.51 -16.88
CA HIS A 155 0.39 -22.54 -15.89
C HIS A 155 1.72 -21.92 -16.30
N LEU A 156 1.87 -20.63 -16.00
CA LEU A 156 3.09 -19.84 -16.16
C LEU A 156 3.38 -19.08 -14.86
N ASP A 157 4.51 -19.38 -14.24
CA ASP A 157 5.03 -18.72 -13.05
C ASP A 157 6.10 -17.70 -13.44
N LEU A 158 5.92 -16.45 -13.04
CA LEU A 158 6.91 -15.38 -13.12
C LEU A 158 7.41 -15.07 -11.71
N VAL A 159 8.73 -15.10 -11.49
CA VAL A 159 9.35 -14.77 -10.22
C VAL A 159 10.30 -13.61 -10.41
N HIS A 160 9.84 -12.42 -10.04
CA HIS A 160 10.58 -11.19 -10.17
C HIS A 160 11.61 -11.09 -9.03
N ILE A 161 12.88 -10.99 -9.40
CA ILE A 161 14.01 -10.93 -8.46
C ILE A 161 14.30 -9.47 -8.12
N GLY A 162 14.44 -9.18 -6.82
CA GLY A 162 14.72 -7.84 -6.34
C GLY A 162 16.11 -7.34 -6.76
N PRO A 163 16.35 -6.01 -6.74
CA PRO A 163 17.64 -5.43 -7.12
C PRO A 163 18.80 -5.92 -6.23
N ASP A 164 18.55 -6.13 -4.94
CA ASP A 164 19.57 -6.59 -4.00
C ASP A 164 20.08 -7.99 -4.34
N ASP A 165 19.16 -8.92 -4.64
CA ASP A 165 19.49 -10.29 -5.05
C ASP A 165 20.11 -10.31 -6.46
N TRP A 166 19.62 -9.47 -7.37
CA TRP A 166 20.22 -9.29 -8.70
C TRP A 166 21.68 -8.82 -8.63
N MET A 167 22.01 -7.92 -7.70
CA MET A 167 23.39 -7.45 -7.52
C MET A 167 24.32 -8.59 -7.05
N GLN A 168 23.81 -9.51 -6.23
CA GLN A 168 24.59 -10.63 -5.69
C GLN A 168 24.77 -11.78 -6.69
N GLU A 169 23.78 -12.03 -7.55
CA GLU A 169 23.78 -13.15 -8.48
C GLU A 169 24.33 -12.77 -9.86
N SER A 170 25.60 -13.11 -10.10
CA SER A 170 26.31 -12.82 -11.36
C SER A 170 25.61 -13.36 -12.62
N ALA A 171 24.89 -14.50 -12.51
CA ALA A 171 24.15 -15.06 -13.65
C ALA A 171 23.03 -14.13 -14.16
N LEU A 172 22.51 -13.25 -13.29
CA LEU A 172 21.44 -12.32 -13.63
C LEU A 172 21.95 -11.00 -14.23
N HIS A 173 23.26 -10.71 -14.21
CA HIS A 173 23.81 -9.44 -14.72
C HIS A 173 23.65 -9.29 -16.24
N SER A 174 23.39 -10.38 -16.96
CA SER A 174 22.97 -10.36 -18.36
C SER A 174 21.56 -9.81 -18.57
N LYS A 175 20.77 -9.67 -17.51
CA LYS A 175 19.39 -9.19 -17.49
C LYS A 175 19.30 -7.82 -16.85
N LYS A 176 18.29 -7.04 -17.26
CA LYS A 176 18.00 -5.73 -16.66
C LYS A 176 17.42 -5.90 -15.24
N PRO A 177 17.91 -5.18 -14.23
CA PRO A 177 17.35 -5.24 -12.88
C PRO A 177 15.97 -4.59 -12.80
N TRP A 178 15.18 -5.02 -11.81
CA TRP A 178 14.02 -4.26 -11.36
C TRP A 178 14.44 -3.14 -10.41
N ARG A 179 13.75 -2.01 -10.46
CA ARG A 179 13.76 -1.03 -9.37
C ARG A 179 12.69 -1.45 -8.38
N ALA A 180 12.97 -1.35 -7.08
CA ALA A 180 12.05 -1.84 -6.05
C ALA A 180 11.91 -0.85 -4.90
N VAL A 181 10.68 -0.70 -4.41
CA VAL A 181 10.39 -0.10 -3.09
C VAL A 181 9.71 -1.13 -2.21
N LEU A 182 10.25 -1.28 -1.00
CA LEU A 182 9.79 -2.22 0.00
C LEU A 182 9.29 -1.46 1.23
N ALA A 183 8.07 -1.75 1.68
CA ALA A 183 7.49 -1.13 2.86
C ALA A 183 6.88 -2.16 3.80
N ARG A 184 7.46 -2.29 5.00
CA ARG A 184 6.90 -3.10 6.09
C ARG A 184 5.93 -2.25 6.91
N ARG A 185 4.66 -2.61 6.93
CA ARG A 185 3.60 -1.85 7.61
C ARG A 185 2.64 -2.79 8.35
N ARG A 186 1.64 -2.19 9.01
CA ARG A 186 0.58 -2.92 9.70
C ARG A 186 -0.75 -2.19 9.61
N TRP A 187 -1.81 -2.95 9.43
CA TRP A 187 -3.17 -2.49 9.70
C TRP A 187 -3.46 -2.63 11.19
N ARG A 188 -4.02 -1.58 11.78
CA ARG A 188 -4.46 -1.52 13.18
C ARG A 188 -5.93 -1.14 13.23
N ALA A 189 -6.69 -1.88 14.03
CA ALA A 189 -8.11 -1.66 14.17
C ALA A 189 -8.37 -0.24 14.68
N GLY A 190 -9.39 0.40 14.12
CA GLY A 190 -9.80 1.74 14.50
C GLY A 190 -8.85 2.87 14.11
N TYR A 191 -7.74 2.60 13.39
CA TYR A 191 -6.79 3.62 12.95
C TYR A 191 -6.61 3.64 11.43
N ASN A 192 -5.96 2.61 10.89
CA ASN A 192 -5.60 2.54 9.47
C ASN A 192 -6.03 1.21 8.82
N ALA A 193 -6.80 0.37 9.51
CA ALA A 193 -7.44 -0.82 8.94
C ALA A 193 -8.77 -0.45 8.28
N GLY A 194 -8.70 0.24 7.13
CA GLY A 194 -9.85 0.88 6.48
C GLY A 194 -10.77 -0.05 5.68
N GLY A 195 -10.32 -1.26 5.37
CA GLY A 195 -11.07 -2.20 4.53
C GLY A 195 -10.96 -1.89 3.03
N GLY A 196 -11.62 -2.71 2.21
CA GLY A 196 -11.60 -2.59 0.75
C GLY A 196 -12.44 -1.43 0.21
N PRO A 197 -12.38 -1.15 -1.11
CA PRO A 197 -13.02 0.02 -1.73
C PRO A 197 -14.53 0.18 -1.48
N SER A 198 -15.24 -0.90 -1.17
CA SER A 198 -16.66 -0.88 -0.80
C SER A 198 -16.96 -0.07 0.47
N TYR A 199 -15.96 0.18 1.33
CA TYR A 199 -16.10 0.93 2.58
C TYR A 199 -15.61 2.37 2.43
N SER A 200 -16.28 3.15 1.57
CA SER A 200 -15.83 4.50 1.16
C SER A 200 -15.46 5.43 2.31
N GLU A 201 -16.13 5.33 3.47
CA GLU A 201 -15.87 6.11 4.67
C GLU A 201 -14.47 5.89 5.27
N THR A 202 -13.98 4.63 5.24
CA THR A 202 -12.77 4.20 5.96
C THR A 202 -11.63 3.79 5.03
N THR A 203 -11.90 3.49 3.75
CA THR A 203 -10.89 3.08 2.76
C THR A 203 -9.71 4.05 2.68
N GLY A 204 -9.96 5.36 2.72
CA GLY A 204 -8.92 6.39 2.69
C GLY A 204 -7.97 6.38 3.91
N CYS A 205 -8.33 5.67 4.99
CA CYS A 205 -7.49 5.53 6.18
C CYS A 205 -6.39 4.45 6.01
N ASN A 206 -6.51 3.56 5.01
CA ASN A 206 -5.45 2.58 4.74
C ASN A 206 -4.11 3.27 4.41
N PRO A 207 -2.97 2.59 4.63
CA PRO A 207 -1.68 3.07 4.14
C PRO A 207 -1.73 3.33 2.63
N GLN A 208 -1.17 4.46 2.20
CA GLN A 208 -1.21 4.93 0.82
C GLN A 208 0.22 5.09 0.31
N PHE A 209 0.49 4.60 -0.90
CA PHE A 209 1.79 4.70 -1.54
C PHE A 209 1.62 5.37 -2.89
N HIS A 210 2.25 6.54 -3.03
CA HIS A 210 2.23 7.30 -4.27
C HIS A 210 3.31 6.77 -5.21
N VAL A 211 2.93 6.53 -6.46
CA VAL A 211 3.79 6.07 -7.54
C VAL A 211 3.67 7.09 -8.67
N GLN A 212 4.76 7.79 -8.94
CA GLN A 212 4.86 8.75 -10.02
C GLN A 212 5.71 8.17 -11.15
N ILE A 213 5.08 8.00 -12.31
CA ILE A 213 5.72 7.55 -13.55
C ILE A 213 6.01 8.81 -14.41
N PRO A 214 7.29 9.17 -14.62
CA PRO A 214 7.66 10.40 -15.32
C PRO A 214 7.17 10.43 -16.77
N LYS A 215 6.72 11.61 -17.24
CA LYS A 215 6.31 11.84 -18.63
C LYS A 215 7.45 11.72 -19.65
N THR A 216 8.69 11.63 -19.19
CA THR A 216 9.88 11.46 -20.02
C THR A 216 10.03 10.04 -20.55
N SER A 217 9.30 9.05 -20.02
CA SER A 217 9.29 7.70 -20.59
C SER A 217 8.37 7.66 -21.81
N ALA A 218 8.95 7.51 -23.00
CA ALA A 218 8.18 7.31 -24.24
C ALA A 218 7.40 5.97 -24.24
N SER A 219 7.84 5.01 -23.40
CA SER A 219 7.21 3.72 -23.17
C SER A 219 6.27 3.75 -21.95
N LYS A 220 5.28 2.84 -21.97
CA LYS A 220 4.52 2.49 -20.76
C LYS A 220 5.47 1.85 -19.73
N CYS A 221 5.24 2.11 -18.46
CA CYS A 221 5.97 1.49 -17.35
C CYS A 221 5.32 0.16 -16.98
N HIS A 222 6.13 -0.89 -16.86
CA HIS A 222 5.72 -2.16 -16.31
C HIS A 222 5.94 -2.15 -14.79
N MET A 223 4.86 -2.31 -14.04
CA MET A 223 4.85 -2.28 -12.58
C MET A 223 4.31 -3.58 -12.01
N VAL A 224 5.00 -4.16 -11.04
CA VAL A 224 4.53 -5.32 -10.26
C VAL A 224 4.28 -4.87 -8.84
N VAL A 225 3.07 -5.08 -8.34
CA VAL A 225 2.70 -4.76 -6.97
C VAL A 225 2.39 -6.05 -6.23
N SER A 226 3.02 -6.21 -5.06
CA SER A 226 2.90 -7.37 -4.19
C SER A 226 2.57 -6.94 -2.77
N VAL A 227 1.55 -7.55 -2.17
CA VAL A 227 1.22 -7.40 -0.75
C VAL A 227 1.29 -8.78 -0.10
N THR A 228 2.32 -9.00 0.71
CA THR A 228 2.50 -10.21 1.50
C THR A 228 2.07 -9.97 2.94
N GLN A 229 1.11 -10.73 3.44
CA GLN A 229 0.74 -10.66 4.86
C GLN A 229 1.67 -11.49 5.73
N GLN A 230 1.87 -11.07 6.97
CA GLN A 230 2.66 -11.84 7.93
C GLN A 230 1.98 -13.18 8.17
N TYR A 231 2.73 -14.26 8.00
CA TYR A 231 2.28 -15.63 8.20
C TYR A 231 3.26 -16.36 9.12
N THR A 232 2.79 -17.41 9.76
CA THR A 232 3.60 -18.37 10.51
C THR A 232 3.56 -19.71 9.78
N THR A 233 4.69 -20.40 9.74
CA THR A 233 4.77 -21.75 9.14
C THR A 233 4.42 -22.85 10.14
N ASP A 234 4.40 -22.53 11.42
CA ASP A 234 4.02 -23.48 12.46
C ASP A 234 2.52 -23.79 12.38
N ALA A 235 2.23 -25.02 11.95
CA ALA A 235 0.96 -25.69 12.20
C ALA A 235 0.78 -26.04 13.70
N ILE A 236 1.71 -25.62 14.57
CA ILE A 236 1.64 -25.85 16.02
C ILE A 236 0.63 -24.87 16.60
N ARG A 237 -0.52 -25.46 16.93
CA ARG A 237 -1.63 -24.93 17.70
C ARG A 237 -1.15 -24.24 18.99
N GLU A 238 -0.91 -22.94 18.97
CA GLU A 238 -1.17 -22.15 20.17
C GLU A 238 -2.69 -22.04 20.36
N GLY A 239 -3.24 -22.86 21.25
CA GLY A 239 -4.63 -22.75 21.69
C GLY A 239 -5.72 -23.22 20.71
N GLY A 240 -5.38 -24.03 19.68
CA GLY A 240 -6.38 -24.68 18.81
C GLY A 240 -7.09 -23.76 17.81
N LYS A 241 -6.78 -22.46 17.77
CA LYS A 241 -7.29 -21.54 16.74
C LYS A 241 -6.29 -21.47 15.58
N LYS A 242 -6.74 -21.89 14.40
CA LYS A 242 -5.99 -21.73 13.14
C LYS A 242 -5.76 -20.22 12.94
N HIS A 243 -4.52 -19.75 12.86
CA HIS A 243 -4.22 -18.38 12.44
C HIS A 243 -4.70 -18.25 10.99
N THR A 244 -5.93 -17.79 10.80
CA THR A 244 -6.51 -17.60 9.48
C THR A 244 -5.93 -16.33 8.89
N LEU A 245 -5.17 -16.47 7.81
CA LEU A 245 -4.79 -15.37 6.96
C LEU A 245 -6.03 -14.55 6.58
N HIS A 246 -5.90 -13.22 6.60
CA HIS A 246 -7.00 -12.35 6.22
C HIS A 246 -7.12 -12.30 4.70
N PRO A 247 -8.33 -12.08 4.15
CA PRO A 247 -8.47 -11.75 2.75
C PRO A 247 -7.81 -10.40 2.47
N VAL A 248 -6.63 -10.42 1.83
CA VAL A 248 -5.79 -9.23 1.60
C VAL A 248 -5.69 -8.96 0.11
N GLY A 249 -5.66 -7.67 -0.23
CA GLY A 249 -5.47 -7.18 -1.59
C GLY A 249 -4.96 -5.75 -1.57
N PHE A 250 -5.09 -5.10 -2.72
CA PHE A 250 -4.85 -3.68 -2.85
C PHE A 250 -5.73 -3.10 -3.96
N ALA A 251 -5.93 -1.78 -3.91
CA ALA A 251 -6.55 -1.01 -4.98
C ALA A 251 -5.54 -0.01 -5.55
N ILE A 252 -5.64 0.27 -6.84
CA ILE A 252 -4.86 1.30 -7.51
C ILE A 252 -5.80 2.41 -7.96
N TYR A 253 -5.45 3.65 -7.66
CA TYR A 253 -6.16 4.84 -8.12
C TYR A 253 -5.25 5.65 -9.02
N GLU A 254 -5.75 6.10 -10.16
CA GLU A 254 -5.15 7.20 -10.91
C GLU A 254 -5.61 8.52 -10.28
N ILE A 255 -4.68 9.43 -10.02
CA ILE A 255 -4.96 10.67 -9.30
C ILE A 255 -4.48 11.90 -10.08
N PRO A 256 -5.16 13.05 -9.91
CA PRO A 256 -4.66 14.28 -10.49
C PRO A 256 -3.38 14.74 -9.78
N PRO A 257 -2.46 15.45 -10.45
CA PRO A 257 -1.13 15.79 -9.93
C PRO A 257 -1.10 16.57 -8.61
N ASN A 258 -2.20 17.25 -8.27
CA ASN A 258 -2.33 18.07 -7.07
C ASN A 258 -2.86 17.30 -5.85
N LEU A 259 -3.35 16.07 -6.05
CA LEU A 259 -3.91 15.28 -4.97
C LEU A 259 -2.81 14.48 -4.27
N THR A 260 -2.41 14.94 -3.09
CA THR A 260 -1.35 14.27 -2.32
C THR A 260 -1.83 13.02 -1.60
N ARG A 261 -3.13 12.95 -1.24
CA ARG A 261 -3.73 11.87 -0.46
C ARG A 261 -5.17 11.61 -0.89
N LEU A 262 -5.56 10.35 -0.97
CA LEU A 262 -6.96 9.95 -1.15
C LEU A 262 -7.79 10.36 0.06
N THR A 263 -8.79 11.21 -0.18
CA THR A 263 -9.79 11.60 0.83
C THR A 263 -11.01 10.69 0.74
N THR A 264 -11.79 10.61 1.82
CA THR A 264 -13.09 9.91 1.83
C THR A 264 -14.00 10.38 0.69
N GLN A 265 -13.99 11.67 0.38
CA GLN A 265 -14.77 12.26 -0.71
C GLN A 265 -14.29 11.77 -2.08
N PHE A 266 -12.97 11.71 -2.28
CA PHE A 266 -12.40 11.21 -3.54
C PHE A 266 -12.74 9.74 -3.76
N VAL A 267 -12.57 8.90 -2.74
CA VAL A 267 -12.89 7.45 -2.80
C VAL A 267 -14.38 7.21 -3.06
N GLY A 268 -15.26 8.06 -2.50
CA GLY A 268 -16.70 7.97 -2.76
C GLY A 268 -17.11 8.40 -4.17
N ALA A 269 -16.35 9.30 -4.80
CA ALA A 269 -16.66 9.86 -6.12
C ALA A 269 -15.96 9.14 -7.28
N HIS A 270 -14.81 8.51 -7.04
CA HIS A 270 -13.97 7.92 -8.10
C HIS A 270 -13.81 6.43 -7.87
N ARG A 271 -13.93 5.67 -8.97
CA ARG A 271 -13.61 4.24 -8.95
C ARG A 271 -12.10 4.04 -9.03
N PRO A 272 -11.56 3.03 -8.34
CA PRO A 272 -10.18 2.61 -8.56
C PRO A 272 -9.97 2.19 -10.02
N LEU A 273 -8.75 2.38 -10.51
CA LEU A 273 -8.29 1.89 -11.81
C LEU A 273 -8.36 0.36 -11.86
N ASP A 274 -7.91 -0.28 -10.78
CA ASP A 274 -7.99 -1.73 -10.59
C ASP A 274 -8.07 -2.09 -9.11
N VAL A 275 -8.67 -3.25 -8.82
CA VAL A 275 -8.77 -3.81 -7.47
C VAL A 275 -8.50 -5.30 -7.54
N THR A 276 -7.49 -5.74 -6.80
CA THR A 276 -7.17 -7.16 -6.74
C THR A 276 -8.27 -7.94 -6.03
N VAL A 277 -8.49 -9.17 -6.46
CA VAL A 277 -9.32 -10.11 -5.71
C VAL A 277 -8.71 -10.32 -4.32
N HIS A 278 -9.49 -10.06 -3.28
CA HIS A 278 -9.03 -10.25 -1.91
C HIS A 278 -9.10 -11.74 -1.58
N THR A 279 -7.95 -12.34 -1.33
CA THR A 279 -7.85 -13.77 -1.05
C THR A 279 -7.07 -14.02 0.23
N THR A 280 -7.28 -15.18 0.85
CA THR A 280 -6.56 -15.61 2.05
C THR A 280 -5.19 -16.20 1.73
N THR A 281 -4.65 -15.91 0.54
CA THR A 281 -3.31 -16.31 0.15
C THR A 281 -2.28 -15.54 0.98
N ARG A 282 -1.09 -16.12 1.10
CA ARG A 282 0.05 -15.47 1.76
C ARG A 282 0.43 -14.14 1.13
N GLU A 283 0.28 -14.05 -0.18
CA GLU A 283 0.64 -12.91 -0.98
C GLU A 283 -0.37 -12.72 -2.12
N THR A 284 -0.72 -11.46 -2.37
CA THR A 284 -1.49 -11.03 -3.53
C THR A 284 -0.57 -10.20 -4.43
N VAL A 285 -0.47 -10.58 -5.71
CA VAL A 285 0.42 -9.96 -6.71
C VAL A 285 -0.37 -9.59 -7.95
N THR A 286 -0.07 -8.45 -8.56
CA THR A 286 -0.61 -8.08 -9.88
C THR A 286 0.42 -7.31 -10.70
N PHE A 287 0.38 -7.55 -12.01
CA PHE A 287 1.22 -6.90 -13.01
C PHE A 287 0.42 -5.83 -13.75
N PHE A 288 0.97 -4.64 -13.86
CA PHE A 288 0.36 -3.49 -14.52
C PHE A 288 1.26 -2.95 -15.62
N THR A 289 0.66 -2.44 -16.67
CA THR A 289 1.34 -1.65 -17.71
C THR A 289 0.70 -0.28 -17.76
N LEU A 290 1.28 0.67 -17.05
CA LEU A 290 0.71 1.98 -16.80
C LEU A 290 1.40 3.05 -17.68
N PRO A 291 0.65 4.01 -18.25
CA PRO A 291 1.24 5.18 -18.88
C PRO A 291 1.88 6.11 -17.83
N ALA A 292 2.54 7.16 -18.30
CA ALA A 292 3.06 8.20 -17.42
C ALA A 292 1.90 8.92 -16.69
N GLY A 293 2.05 9.10 -15.38
CA GLY A 293 0.99 9.61 -14.52
C GLY A 293 1.30 9.43 -13.03
N ASP A 294 0.37 9.85 -12.20
CA ASP A 294 0.43 9.76 -10.75
C ASP A 294 -0.62 8.74 -10.28
N TYR A 295 -0.18 7.75 -9.51
CA TYR A 295 -1.00 6.64 -9.04
C TYR A 295 -0.86 6.48 -7.52
N ILE A 296 -1.93 6.05 -6.85
CA ILE A 296 -1.88 5.63 -5.45
C ILE A 296 -2.20 4.14 -5.36
N VAL A 297 -1.23 3.38 -4.84
CA VAL A 297 -1.41 1.99 -4.41
C VAL A 297 -1.89 2.00 -2.96
N LEU A 298 -3.02 1.36 -2.72
CA LEU A 298 -3.70 1.30 -1.43
C LEU A 298 -3.85 -0.17 -0.98
N PRO A 299 -2.89 -0.72 -0.22
CA PRO A 299 -3.02 -2.03 0.40
C PRO A 299 -4.16 -2.06 1.42
N CYS A 300 -5.03 -3.05 1.31
CA CYS A 300 -6.20 -3.19 2.18
C CYS A 300 -6.57 -4.65 2.46
N THR A 301 -7.26 -4.83 3.58
CA THR A 301 -8.00 -6.06 3.88
C THR A 301 -9.41 -5.97 3.29
N SER A 302 -10.06 -7.11 3.03
CA SER A 302 -11.41 -7.10 2.46
C SER A 302 -12.40 -6.35 3.36
N THR A 303 -12.34 -6.59 4.66
CA THR A 303 -13.16 -5.92 5.67
C THR A 303 -12.34 -4.95 6.54
N PRO A 304 -12.94 -3.88 7.09
CA PRO A 304 -12.27 -2.97 8.01
C PRO A 304 -11.93 -3.65 9.35
N ASN A 305 -11.06 -3.00 10.13
CA ASN A 305 -10.64 -3.42 11.47
C ASN A 305 -9.92 -4.77 11.57
N CYS A 306 -9.43 -5.32 10.46
CA CYS A 306 -8.53 -6.46 10.50
C CYS A 306 -7.10 -6.02 10.87
N GLU A 307 -6.53 -6.68 11.89
CA GLU A 307 -5.17 -6.39 12.35
C GLU A 307 -4.18 -7.42 11.81
N THR A 308 -3.28 -6.98 10.94
CA THR A 308 -2.16 -7.80 10.51
C THR A 308 -1.01 -6.93 10.01
N LYS A 309 0.20 -7.51 9.97
CA LYS A 309 1.37 -6.87 9.38
C LYS A 309 1.50 -7.30 7.94
N PHE A 310 2.02 -6.42 7.09
CA PHE A 310 2.25 -6.73 5.69
C PHE A 310 3.58 -6.15 5.19
N LEU A 311 4.08 -6.77 4.13
CA LEU A 311 5.18 -6.29 3.32
C LEU A 311 4.60 -5.92 1.95
N LEU A 312 4.66 -4.63 1.61
CA LEU A 312 4.40 -4.15 0.27
C LEU A 312 5.71 -4.13 -0.52
N ARG A 313 5.67 -4.63 -1.76
CA ARG A 313 6.76 -4.55 -2.73
C ARG A 313 6.21 -3.98 -4.02
N ILE A 314 6.80 -2.90 -4.51
CA ILE A 314 6.47 -2.29 -5.80
C ILE A 314 7.72 -2.35 -6.66
N PHE A 315 7.67 -3.12 -7.74
CA PHE A 315 8.74 -3.20 -8.72
C PHE A 315 8.38 -2.41 -9.96
N THR A 316 9.31 -1.61 -10.47
CA THR A 316 9.16 -0.87 -11.73
C THR A 316 10.36 -1.14 -12.62
N ASP A 317 10.11 -1.14 -13.93
CA ASP A 317 11.16 -1.30 -14.93
C ASP A 317 11.86 0.02 -15.28
N GLU A 318 11.10 1.10 -15.32
CA GLU A 318 11.56 2.45 -15.57
C GLU A 318 11.76 3.21 -14.25
N HIS A 319 12.50 4.32 -14.32
CA HIS A 319 12.67 5.22 -13.19
C HIS A 319 11.32 5.80 -12.76
N SER A 320 10.84 5.38 -11.58
CA SER A 320 9.61 5.88 -10.98
C SER A 320 9.87 6.32 -9.55
N ASN A 321 9.25 7.43 -9.15
CA ASN A 321 9.34 7.92 -7.78
C ASN A 321 8.23 7.28 -6.96
N VAL A 322 8.58 6.54 -5.92
CA VAL A 322 7.61 5.87 -5.05
C VAL A 322 7.84 6.28 -3.60
N TRP A 323 6.81 6.77 -2.93
CA TRP A 323 6.88 7.17 -1.53
C TRP A 323 5.59 6.86 -0.78
N GLU A 324 5.70 6.67 0.53
CA GLU A 324 4.51 6.54 1.38
C GLU A 324 3.88 7.92 1.62
N VAL A 325 2.56 8.01 1.41
CA VAL A 325 1.78 9.21 1.66
C VAL A 325 1.56 9.35 3.17
N ASN A 326 2.44 10.12 3.80
CA ASN A 326 2.33 10.53 5.19
C ASN A 326 2.07 12.04 5.25
N ASP A 327 1.32 12.45 6.27
CA ASP A 327 1.21 13.87 6.57
C ASP A 327 2.46 14.25 7.38
N ASP A 328 2.99 15.46 7.18
CA ASP A 328 4.12 15.94 7.96
C ASP A 328 3.80 15.90 9.46
N ASN A 329 4.78 15.48 10.27
CA ASN A 329 4.68 15.48 11.73
C ASN A 329 4.74 16.91 12.29
N LEU A 330 3.71 17.71 12.01
CA LEU A 330 3.60 19.10 12.44
C LEU A 330 3.15 19.16 13.91
N ILE A 331 4.10 19.44 14.80
CA ILE A 331 3.80 19.73 16.21
C ILE A 331 3.44 21.21 16.34
N TYR A 332 2.15 21.50 16.46
CA TYR A 332 1.68 22.85 16.78
C TYR A 332 1.87 23.13 18.27
N ARG A 333 3.07 23.59 18.66
CA ARG A 333 3.49 23.82 20.06
C ARG A 333 2.71 24.92 20.79
N SER A 334 1.94 25.74 20.06
CA SER A 334 1.19 26.83 20.66
C SER A 334 -0.29 26.70 20.30
N LEU A 335 -1.03 26.02 21.19
CA LEU A 335 -2.38 26.51 21.48
C LEU A 335 -2.20 27.80 22.27
N SER A 336 -1.75 28.89 21.63
CA SER A 336 -1.83 30.22 22.21
C SER A 336 -3.32 30.56 22.26
N PHE A 337 -3.96 30.05 23.29
CA PHE A 337 -5.21 30.52 23.86
C PHE A 337 -4.93 31.95 24.33
N THR A 338 -4.80 32.87 23.37
CA THR A 338 -4.64 34.28 23.68
C THR A 338 -5.87 34.66 24.49
N LYS A 339 -5.63 35.37 25.61
CA LYS A 339 -6.66 35.92 26.50
C LYS A 339 -7.82 36.62 25.74
N ASN A 340 -7.58 37.07 24.51
CA ASN A 340 -8.51 37.85 23.71
C ASN A 340 -9.35 37.03 22.71
N GLY A 341 -9.01 35.76 22.44
CA GLY A 341 -9.70 34.95 21.41
C GLY A 341 -10.85 34.07 21.93
N ILE A 342 -10.87 33.75 23.24
CA ILE A 342 -11.85 32.82 23.83
C ILE A 342 -13.02 33.57 24.50
N VAL A 343 -12.82 34.83 24.86
CA VAL A 343 -13.82 35.64 25.56
C VAL A 343 -15.07 35.89 24.70
N ASN A 344 -14.97 35.76 23.37
CA ASN A 344 -16.10 35.95 22.46
C ASN A 344 -16.88 34.65 22.13
N SER A 345 -16.55 33.52 22.77
CA SER A 345 -17.35 32.29 22.63
C SER A 345 -18.41 32.24 23.73
N ALA A 346 -19.68 32.37 23.35
CA ALA A 346 -20.87 32.38 24.23
C ALA A 346 -21.04 31.09 25.06
N HIS A 347 -20.20 30.87 26.06
CA HIS A 347 -20.36 29.81 27.05
C HIS A 347 -20.20 30.38 28.46
N ASN A 348 -21.09 29.98 29.37
CA ASN A 348 -21.18 30.53 30.74
C ASN A 348 -20.03 30.08 31.68
N GLY A 349 -19.08 29.28 31.20
CA GLY A 349 -17.99 28.70 32.00
C GLY A 349 -17.11 29.73 32.71
N PRO A 350 -16.56 30.73 32.00
CA PRO A 350 -15.78 31.81 32.62
C PRO A 350 -16.58 32.65 33.61
N ALA A 351 -17.86 32.92 33.34
CA ALA A 351 -18.73 33.69 34.24
C ALA A 351 -19.07 32.92 35.54
N VAL A 352 -19.28 31.61 35.45
CA VAL A 352 -19.47 30.73 36.62
C VAL A 352 -18.17 30.60 37.41
N PHE A 353 -17.03 30.52 36.72
CA PHE A 353 -15.72 30.50 37.36
C PHE A 353 -15.41 31.79 38.10
N SER A 354 -15.68 32.98 37.53
CA SER A 354 -15.47 34.26 38.22
C SER A 354 -16.23 34.34 39.55
N LYS A 355 -17.44 33.78 39.63
CA LYS A 355 -18.23 33.70 40.88
C LYS A 355 -17.63 32.72 41.91
N LEU A 356 -16.89 31.71 41.46
CA LEU A 356 -16.24 30.71 42.31
C LEU A 356 -14.80 31.09 42.68
N ALA A 357 -14.13 31.89 41.85
CA ALA A 357 -12.72 32.25 41.97
C ALA A 357 -12.40 32.95 43.29
N HIS A 358 -13.33 33.76 43.81
CA HIS A 358 -13.17 34.46 45.09
C HIS A 358 -13.10 33.52 46.32
N LYS A 359 -13.52 32.26 46.20
CA LYS A 359 -13.56 31.28 47.30
C LYS A 359 -12.48 30.20 47.19
N LEU A 360 -11.59 30.31 46.20
CA LEU A 360 -10.61 29.28 45.85
C LEU A 360 -9.18 29.75 46.19
N PRO A 361 -8.29 28.83 46.61
CA PRO A 361 -6.88 29.14 46.82
C PRO A 361 -6.17 29.54 45.52
N CYS A 362 -5.07 30.29 45.64
CA CYS A 362 -4.28 30.75 44.50
C CYS A 362 -3.64 29.61 43.69
N GLU A 363 -3.39 28.48 44.34
CA GLU A 363 -2.91 27.23 43.74
C GLU A 363 -3.95 26.12 43.89
N LEU A 364 -4.13 25.34 42.84
CA LEU A 364 -5.15 24.29 42.76
C LEU A 364 -4.49 22.95 42.41
N ASP A 365 -4.79 21.92 43.19
CA ASP A 365 -4.43 20.54 42.84
C ASP A 365 -5.48 19.90 41.89
N ALA A 366 -5.20 18.69 41.41
CA ALA A 366 -6.09 17.97 40.50
C ALA A 366 -7.48 17.67 41.11
N TYR A 367 -7.60 17.54 42.44
CA TYR A 367 -8.86 17.25 43.11
C TYR A 367 -9.74 18.50 43.25
N MET A 368 -9.14 19.64 43.54
CA MET A 368 -9.80 20.95 43.52
C MET A 368 -10.26 21.30 42.10
N LEU A 369 -9.43 21.04 41.08
CA LEU A 369 -9.82 21.21 39.68
C LEU A 369 -11.02 20.33 39.31
N LEU A 370 -11.04 19.07 39.76
CA LEU A 370 -12.17 18.17 39.56
C LEU A 370 -13.47 18.70 40.18
N LYS A 371 -13.40 19.25 41.40
CA LYS A 371 -14.57 19.89 42.05
C LYS A 371 -15.08 21.07 41.23
N ILE A 372 -14.18 21.94 40.76
CA ILE A 372 -14.52 23.10 39.93
C ILE A 372 -15.20 22.65 38.64
N LEU A 373 -14.60 21.71 37.91
CA LEU A 373 -15.17 21.19 36.66
C LEU A 373 -16.53 20.54 36.88
N ARG A 374 -16.73 19.77 37.96
CA ARG A 374 -18.06 19.20 38.29
C ARG A 374 -19.11 20.26 38.57
N VAL A 375 -18.76 21.34 39.28
CA VAL A 375 -19.68 22.45 39.55
C VAL A 375 -20.06 23.18 38.26
N ILE A 376 -19.08 23.43 37.39
CA ILE A 376 -19.30 24.04 36.08
C ILE A 376 -20.19 23.13 35.23
N SER A 377 -19.82 21.86 35.03
CA SER A 377 -20.61 20.89 34.26
C SER A 377 -22.06 20.76 34.76
N ARG A 378 -22.30 20.80 36.08
CA ARG A 378 -23.65 20.74 36.65
C ARG A 378 -24.49 21.99 36.35
N LYS A 379 -23.89 23.18 36.43
CA LYS A 379 -24.59 24.45 36.19
C LYS A 379 -24.84 24.71 34.71
N THR A 380 -24.12 24.02 33.83
CA THR A 380 -24.22 24.15 32.38
C THR A 380 -25.14 23.09 31.74
N LEU A 381 -25.78 22.22 32.55
CA LEU A 381 -26.72 21.18 32.10
C LEU A 381 -28.02 21.71 31.45
N CYS A 382 -28.39 22.98 31.66
CA CYS A 382 -29.69 23.51 31.23
C CYS A 382 -29.76 23.91 29.74
N LEU A 383 -28.64 23.96 29.02
CA LEU A 383 -28.59 24.27 27.58
C LEU A 383 -27.61 23.30 26.91
N ALA A 384 -28.12 22.37 26.09
CA ALA A 384 -27.34 21.32 25.42
C ALA A 384 -26.09 21.85 24.67
N ASP A 385 -26.17 23.08 24.16
CA ASP A 385 -25.08 23.72 23.40
C ASP A 385 -23.92 24.25 24.26
N THR A 386 -24.06 24.28 25.59
CA THR A 386 -23.08 24.91 26.48
C THR A 386 -22.20 23.95 27.28
N GLN A 387 -22.50 22.64 27.29
CA GLN A 387 -21.75 21.66 28.10
C GLN A 387 -20.26 21.57 27.68
N LEU A 388 -19.36 21.81 28.63
CA LEU A 388 -17.91 21.83 28.39
C LEU A 388 -17.33 20.43 28.08
N LEU A 389 -17.90 19.41 28.72
CA LEU A 389 -17.53 18.01 28.57
C LEU A 389 -18.80 17.20 28.34
N LEU A 390 -18.73 16.21 27.46
CA LEU A 390 -19.84 15.31 27.12
C LEU A 390 -20.05 14.23 28.20
N GLU A 391 -18.99 13.93 28.96
CA GLU A 391 -19.01 12.99 30.08
C GLU A 391 -18.57 13.67 31.39
N LYS A 392 -18.80 12.98 32.51
CA LYS A 392 -18.40 13.47 33.84
C LYS A 392 -16.86 13.55 33.91
N PRO A 393 -16.27 14.67 34.38
CA PRO A 393 -14.82 14.78 34.50
C PRO A 393 -14.29 13.74 35.49
N THR A 394 -13.17 13.11 35.12
CA THR A 394 -12.45 12.13 35.94
C THR A 394 -11.25 12.78 36.62
N LEU A 395 -10.75 12.14 37.69
CA LEU A 395 -9.53 12.60 38.37
C LEU A 395 -8.30 12.51 37.47
N GLU A 396 -8.22 11.48 36.63
CA GLU A 396 -7.13 11.30 35.66
C GLU A 396 -7.08 12.43 34.62
N LEU A 397 -8.24 12.84 34.09
CA LEU A 397 -8.29 14.02 33.21
C LEU A 397 -7.71 15.26 33.91
N CYS A 398 -8.09 15.49 35.17
CA CYS A 398 -7.61 16.64 35.93
C CYS A 398 -6.10 16.56 36.20
N ARG A 399 -5.55 15.36 36.48
CA ARG A 399 -4.10 15.15 36.62
C ARG A 399 -3.35 15.51 35.33
N HIS A 400 -3.84 15.06 34.17
CA HIS A 400 -3.23 15.40 32.87
C HIS A 400 -3.32 16.89 32.55
N LEU A 401 -4.44 17.55 32.88
CA LEU A 401 -4.61 18.99 32.69
C LEU A 401 -3.68 19.82 33.58
N VAL A 402 -3.49 19.39 34.84
CA VAL A 402 -2.52 19.98 35.76
C VAL A 402 -1.11 19.81 35.20
N MET A 403 -0.73 18.59 34.82
CA MET A 403 0.60 18.29 34.24
C MET A 403 0.90 19.14 32.99
N LEU A 404 -0.10 19.45 32.17
CA LEU A 404 0.07 20.30 30.98
C LEU A 404 0.40 21.77 31.33
N LYS A 405 0.05 22.24 32.53
CA LYS A 405 0.18 23.63 32.98
C LYS A 405 1.08 23.81 34.21
N ASP A 406 1.70 22.73 34.67
CA ASP A 406 2.60 22.71 35.81
C ASP A 406 4.05 22.53 35.32
N PRO A 407 4.75 23.63 34.97
CA PRO A 407 6.15 23.55 34.54
C PRO A 407 7.10 23.17 35.68
N VAL A 408 6.66 23.28 36.95
CA VAL A 408 7.48 23.04 38.14
C VAL A 408 7.31 21.60 38.66
N ILE A 409 6.31 20.86 38.16
CA ILE A 409 6.02 19.46 38.52
C ILE A 409 5.70 19.35 40.03
N ASN A 410 5.00 20.34 40.58
CA ASN A 410 4.57 20.34 41.99
C ASN A 410 3.14 19.77 42.18
N GLY A 411 2.49 19.34 41.10
CA GLY A 411 1.13 18.79 41.09
C GLY A 411 0.03 19.84 41.24
N LYS A 412 0.33 21.13 41.04
CA LYS A 412 -0.60 22.24 41.20
C LYS A 412 -0.53 23.23 40.03
N ILE A 413 -1.63 23.95 39.82
CA ILE A 413 -1.73 25.02 38.81
C ILE A 413 -2.15 26.34 39.46
N SER A 414 -1.77 27.46 38.85
CA SER A 414 -2.28 28.77 39.28
C SER A 414 -3.75 28.91 38.93
N ILE A 415 -4.53 29.57 39.80
CA ILE A 415 -5.91 29.95 39.51
C ILE A 415 -6.04 30.77 38.21
N LYS A 416 -4.97 31.47 37.81
CA LYS A 416 -4.89 32.25 36.56
C LYS A 416 -4.89 31.38 35.30
N ASP A 417 -4.51 30.10 35.42
CA ASP A 417 -4.45 29.16 34.29
C ASP A 417 -5.77 28.42 34.05
N VAL A 418 -6.67 28.40 35.04
CA VAL A 418 -7.96 27.70 34.92
C VAL A 418 -8.80 28.21 33.75
N PRO A 419 -8.94 29.53 33.49
CA PRO A 419 -9.65 30.01 32.31
C PRO A 419 -9.06 29.50 30.98
N LEU A 420 -7.73 29.32 30.90
CA LEU A 420 -7.07 28.79 29.71
C LEU A 420 -7.41 27.30 29.51
N ILE A 421 -7.46 26.53 30.59
CA ILE A 421 -7.89 25.13 30.58
C ILE A 421 -9.35 25.02 30.14
N LEU A 422 -10.25 25.85 30.65
CA LEU A 422 -11.65 25.87 30.24
C LEU A 422 -11.79 26.20 28.75
N GLY A 423 -11.06 27.21 28.27
CA GLY A 423 -11.03 27.57 26.86
C GLY A 423 -10.51 26.43 25.96
N MET A 424 -9.49 25.70 26.42
CA MET A 424 -8.97 24.51 25.74
C MET A 424 -10.01 23.40 25.64
N LEU A 425 -10.68 23.07 26.74
CA LEU A 425 -11.73 22.06 26.76
C LEU A 425 -12.89 22.44 25.83
N HIS A 426 -13.30 23.70 25.83
CA HIS A 426 -14.35 24.20 24.95
C HIS A 426 -13.96 24.09 23.46
N PHE A 427 -12.73 24.48 23.11
CA PHE A 427 -12.22 24.32 21.76
C PHE A 427 -12.27 22.87 21.29
N TRP A 428 -11.70 21.94 22.07
CA TRP A 428 -11.68 20.53 21.70
C TRP A 428 -13.08 19.91 21.64
N ARG A 429 -13.99 20.32 22.52
CA ARG A 429 -15.41 19.94 22.46
C ARG A 429 -16.06 20.38 21.15
N ASN A 430 -15.87 21.64 20.73
CA ASN A 430 -16.44 22.13 19.46
C ASN A 430 -15.85 21.42 18.24
N VAL A 431 -14.58 21.00 18.30
CA VAL A 431 -13.98 20.17 17.25
C VAL A 431 -14.57 18.76 17.27
N PHE A 432 -14.72 18.15 18.45
CA PHE A 432 -15.26 16.79 18.61
C PHE A 432 -16.72 16.68 18.18
N VAL A 433 -17.57 17.62 18.56
CA VAL A 433 -19.02 17.63 18.23
C VAL A 433 -19.26 17.61 16.71
N LYS A 434 -18.34 18.15 15.90
CA LYS A 434 -18.44 18.09 14.42
C LYS A 434 -18.30 16.67 13.85
N PHE A 435 -17.75 15.73 14.63
CA PHE A 435 -17.57 14.33 14.25
C PHE A 435 -18.41 13.38 15.12
N ASP A 436 -19.17 13.90 16.08
CA ASP A 436 -20.11 13.15 16.92
C ASP A 436 -21.48 13.10 16.21
N HIS A 437 -21.57 12.30 15.15
CA HIS A 437 -22.85 11.95 14.53
C HIS A 437 -23.24 10.53 14.96
N PRO A 438 -24.44 10.30 15.54
CA PRO A 438 -25.60 11.20 15.71
C PRO A 438 -25.72 11.82 17.12
N HIS A 439 -24.74 12.57 17.60
CA HIS A 439 -24.74 13.27 18.91
C HIS A 439 -24.94 12.35 20.12
N LYS A 440 -24.21 11.24 20.14
CA LYS A 440 -24.25 10.24 21.24
C LYS A 440 -23.09 10.40 22.22
N GLY A 441 -22.29 11.46 22.08
CA GLY A 441 -21.06 11.65 22.84
C GLY A 441 -19.94 10.70 22.42
N ARG A 442 -20.03 10.11 21.23
CA ARG A 442 -19.11 9.07 20.74
C ARG A 442 -18.81 9.29 19.27
N THR A 443 -17.55 9.13 18.88
CA THR A 443 -17.13 9.17 17.48
C THR A 443 -16.32 7.93 17.12
N SER A 444 -16.34 7.56 15.84
CA SER A 444 -15.48 6.49 15.33
C SER A 444 -14.02 6.85 15.52
N SER A 445 -13.19 5.88 15.92
CA SER A 445 -11.76 6.10 16.09
C SER A 445 -11.05 6.47 14.78
N PHE A 446 -11.61 6.09 13.61
CA PHE A 446 -11.14 6.53 12.30
C PHE A 446 -11.24 8.05 12.10
N ASN A 447 -12.16 8.72 12.81
CA ASN A 447 -12.30 10.17 12.78
C ASN A 447 -11.22 10.91 13.58
N LEU A 448 -10.40 10.21 14.37
CA LEU A 448 -9.38 10.86 15.20
C LEU A 448 -8.35 11.63 14.35
N ARG A 449 -7.91 11.05 13.23
CA ARG A 449 -6.98 11.71 12.30
C ARG A 449 -7.56 12.99 11.70
N PRO A 450 -8.74 12.99 11.03
CA PRO A 450 -9.31 14.22 10.49
C PRO A 450 -9.71 15.22 11.58
N LEU A 451 -10.09 14.75 12.78
CA LEU A 451 -10.36 15.62 13.94
C LEU A 451 -9.11 16.41 14.34
N LEU A 452 -7.97 15.73 14.49
CA LEU A 452 -6.69 16.36 14.83
C LEU A 452 -6.24 17.35 13.73
N TRP A 453 -6.35 16.95 12.46
CA TRP A 453 -5.98 17.81 11.32
C TRP A 453 -6.88 19.04 11.18
N ARG A 454 -8.19 18.90 11.34
CA ARG A 454 -9.12 20.04 11.26
C ARG A 454 -8.88 21.03 12.40
N SER A 455 -8.45 20.53 13.56
CA SER A 455 -8.06 21.38 14.69
C SER A 455 -6.84 22.27 14.35
N SER A 456 -5.90 21.81 13.52
CA SER A 456 -4.73 22.59 13.10
C SER A 456 -5.04 23.50 11.90
N ALA A 457 -5.80 23.02 10.91
CA ALA A 457 -6.17 23.79 9.73
C ALA A 457 -7.09 24.99 10.04
N SER A 458 -8.06 24.81 10.96
CA SER A 458 -8.94 25.91 11.41
C SER A 458 -8.16 27.05 12.09
N ARG A 459 -6.92 26.80 12.54
CA ARG A 459 -6.00 27.80 13.10
C ARG A 459 -5.24 28.58 12.04
N LEU A 460 -4.90 27.96 10.91
CA LEU A 460 -4.27 28.67 9.79
C LEU A 460 -5.23 29.71 9.20
N ALA A 461 -6.51 29.35 9.06
CA ALA A 461 -7.55 30.25 8.57
C ALA A 461 -7.83 31.44 9.52
N THR A 462 -7.72 31.24 10.84
CA THR A 462 -7.88 32.34 11.82
C THR A 462 -6.61 33.19 11.97
N ARG A 463 -5.42 32.61 11.78
CA ARG A 463 -4.15 33.37 11.71
C ARG A 463 -4.07 34.21 10.43
N SER A 464 -4.49 33.69 9.28
CA SER A 464 -4.51 34.46 8.03
C SER A 464 -5.49 35.61 8.09
N TRP A 465 -6.67 35.41 8.69
CA TRP A 465 -7.66 36.47 8.94
C TRP A 465 -7.14 37.58 9.88
N ASN A 466 -6.42 37.21 10.96
CA ASN A 466 -5.85 38.20 11.89
C ASN A 466 -4.58 38.88 11.34
N ALA A 467 -3.89 38.28 10.37
CA ALA A 467 -2.77 38.92 9.68
C ALA A 467 -3.25 39.90 8.59
N SER A 468 -4.42 39.66 7.98
CA SER A 468 -5.02 40.57 7.00
C SER A 468 -5.66 41.83 7.58
N SER A 469 -5.86 41.91 8.91
CA SER A 469 -6.47 43.08 9.56
C SER A 469 -5.47 44.10 10.11
N SER A 470 -4.16 43.90 9.92
CA SER A 470 -3.11 44.83 10.39
C SER A 470 -2.11 45.29 9.32
N ALA A 471 -2.43 45.18 8.04
CA ALA A 471 -1.57 45.68 6.96
C ALA A 471 -2.22 46.88 6.25
N THR A 472 -1.80 48.09 6.61
CA THR A 472 -1.95 49.25 5.73
C THR A 472 -1.09 49.04 4.47
N PRO A 473 -1.56 49.44 3.28
CA PRO A 473 -0.87 49.15 2.03
C PRO A 473 0.34 50.06 1.89
N LYS A 474 1.55 49.51 2.07
CA LYS A 474 2.77 50.15 1.58
C LYS A 474 3.06 49.63 0.18
N THR A 475 3.07 50.60 -0.72
CA THR A 475 3.48 50.59 -2.13
C THR A 475 4.68 49.70 -2.42
N ALA A 476 4.54 48.90 -3.48
CA ALA A 476 5.61 48.15 -4.11
C ALA A 476 6.62 49.09 -4.81
N PRO A 477 7.88 48.64 -4.97
CA PRO A 477 8.58 48.89 -6.22
C PRO A 477 9.09 47.62 -6.90
N SER A 478 8.75 47.59 -8.19
CA SER A 478 9.40 46.99 -9.37
C SER A 478 10.54 45.96 -9.24
N GLN A 479 10.29 44.83 -9.90
CA GLN A 479 11.14 44.13 -10.89
C GLN A 479 12.67 44.27 -10.79
N ARG A 480 13.36 43.13 -10.61
CA ARG A 480 14.60 42.81 -11.34
C ARG A 480 14.70 41.31 -11.64
N ARG A 481 15.12 41.02 -12.89
CA ARG A 481 15.44 39.72 -13.49
C ARG A 481 16.62 39.02 -12.79
N PRO A 482 16.78 37.70 -12.96
CA PRO A 482 17.94 36.97 -12.45
C PRO A 482 19.16 37.22 -13.34
N SER A 483 20.27 37.58 -12.70
CA SER A 483 21.61 37.53 -13.26
C SER A 483 22.26 36.18 -12.93
N SER A 484 23.01 35.71 -13.91
CA SER A 484 23.86 34.54 -14.02
C SER A 484 25.05 34.50 -13.05
N GLU A 485 25.65 33.30 -12.95
CA GLU A 485 27.00 32.93 -12.44
C GLU A 485 27.17 32.92 -10.91
N LEU A 486 27.69 31.85 -10.27
CA LEU A 486 28.80 30.94 -10.60
C LEU A 486 28.48 29.47 -10.27
#